data_AF-A0A6G3XJD1-F1
#
_entry.id   AF-A0A6G3XJD1-F1
#
_cell.length_a   1.000
_cell.length_b   1.000
_cell.length_c   1.000
_cell.angle_alpha   90.00
_cell.angle_beta   90.00
_cell.angle_gamma   90.00
#
_symmetry.space_group_name_H-M   'P 1'
#
loop_
_entity.id
_entity.type
_entity.pdbx_description
1 polymer ?
#
loop_
_entity_poly.entity_id
_entity_poly.type
_entity_poly.pdbx_seq_one_letter_code
_entity_poly.pdbx_strand_id
1 'polypeptide(L)' 'MTRAAARLGYTAPALSQQLAKLEREAGATLLVRHHRGARLTAAGELLAGRARRVLDELDQARHELARLAGLSG' A
#
# COMPACT_ATOMS: atom_id res chain seq x y z
N MET A 1 11.10 7.27 5.13
CA MET A 1 10.92 5.80 5.02
C MET A 1 11.01 5.11 6.37
N THR A 2 11.99 5.41 7.23
CA THR A 2 12.15 4.77 8.56
C THR A 2 10.89 4.74 9.42
N ARG A 3 10.19 5.88 9.59
CA ARG A 3 8.93 5.93 10.34
C ARG A 3 7.81 5.08 9.72
N ALA A 4 7.70 5.07 8.39
CA ALA A 4 6.69 4.27 7.69
C ALA A 4 6.99 2.77 7.81
N ALA A 5 8.26 2.39 7.69
CA ALA A 5 8.70 1.01 7.86
C ALA A 5 8.39 0.50 9.27
N ALA A 6 8.75 1.27 10.31
CA ALA A 6 8.45 0.93 11.69
C ALA A 6 6.94 0.73 11.93
N ARG A 7 6.09 1.63 11.40
CA ARG A 7 4.62 1.52 11.54
C ARG A 7 4.04 0.29 10.82
N LEU A 8 4.70 -0.18 9.77
CA LEU A 8 4.28 -1.35 9.00
C LEU A 8 4.98 -2.64 9.45
N GLY A 9 5.79 -2.61 10.53
CA GLY A 9 6.54 -3.77 11.00
C GLY A 9 7.73 -4.16 10.11
N TYR A 10 8.15 -3.29 9.20
CA TYR A 10 9.30 -3.51 8.31
C TYR A 10 10.55 -2.77 8.76
N THR A 11 11.71 -3.26 8.34
CA THR A 11 12.94 -2.47 8.35
C THR A 11 12.93 -1.46 7.19
N ALA A 12 13.65 -0.34 7.33
CA ALA A 12 13.73 0.66 6.27
C ALA A 12 14.27 0.10 4.92
N PRO A 13 15.29 -0.78 4.91
CA PRO A 13 15.73 -1.45 3.68
C PRO A 13 14.66 -2.37 3.08
N ALA A 14 13.94 -3.15 3.90
CA ALA A 14 12.89 -4.04 3.41
C ALA A 14 11.76 -3.25 2.73
N LEU A 15 11.29 -2.17 3.36
CA LEU A 15 10.28 -1.29 2.75
C LEU A 15 10.78 -0.65 1.45
N SER A 16 12.05 -0.25 1.41
CA SER A 16 12.68 0.29 0.19
C SER A 16 12.71 -0.73 -0.94
N GLN A 17 13.02 -2.00 -0.65
CA GLN A 17 13.05 -3.06 -1.65
C GLN A 17 11.66 -3.41 -2.17
N GLN A 18 10.66 -3.47 -1.28
CA GLN A 18 9.26 -3.67 -1.68
C GLN A 18 8.78 -2.55 -2.60
N LEU A 19 9.11 -1.30 -2.28
CA LEU A 19 8.75 -0.17 -3.13
C LEU A 19 9.45 -0.23 -4.50
N ALA A 20 10.74 -0.54 -4.53
CA ALA A 20 11.47 -0.68 -5.80
C ALA A 20 10.91 -1.82 -6.66
N LYS A 21 10.45 -2.92 -6.05
CA LYS A 21 9.75 -4.00 -6.74
C LYS A 21 8.44 -3.49 -7.34
N LEU A 22 7.63 -2.77 -6.56
CA LEU A 22 6.37 -2.21 -7.03
C LEU A 22 6.56 -1.22 -8.18
N GLU A 23 7.59 -0.37 -8.12
CA GLU A 23 7.92 0.57 -9.21
C GLU A 23 8.29 -0.16 -10.51
N ARG A 24 9.00 -1.29 -10.42
CA ARG A 24 9.30 -2.14 -11.59
C ARG A 24 8.04 -2.76 -12.17
N GLU A 25 7.17 -3.31 -11.33
CA GLU A 25 5.91 -3.93 -11.77
C GLU A 25 4.95 -2.91 -12.37
N ALA A 26 4.90 -1.70 -11.80
CA ALA A 26 4.11 -0.59 -12.30
C ALA A 26 4.71 0.09 -13.55
N GLY A 27 5.98 -0.18 -13.87
CA GLY A 27 6.71 0.48 -14.96
C GLY A 27 6.91 1.99 -14.76
N ALA A 28 6.78 2.49 -13.52
CA ALA A 28 6.82 3.91 -13.20
C ALA A 28 7.43 4.16 -11.82
N THR A 29 8.15 5.26 -11.67
CA THR A 29 8.58 5.75 -10.35
C THR A 29 7.36 6.26 -9.59
N LEU A 30 7.15 5.74 -8.38
CA LEU A 30 5.98 6.02 -7.56
C LEU A 30 6.30 6.98 -6.41
N LEU A 31 7.55 6.98 -5.93
CA LEU A 31 8.01 7.95 -4.93
C LEU A 31 9.32 8.63 -5.31
N VAL A 32 9.39 9.92 -4.98
CA VAL A 32 10.62 10.71 -5.00
C VAL A 32 11.10 10.93 -3.57
N ARG A 33 12.39 10.68 -3.34
CA ARG A 33 13.05 10.92 -2.05
C ARG A 33 13.57 12.33 -1.97
N HIS A 34 13.39 12.96 -0.81
CA HIS A 34 13.95 14.26 -0.48
C HIS A 34 14.63 14.21 0.89
N HIS A 35 15.45 15.22 1.18
CA HIS A 35 16.18 15.39 2.44
C HIS A 35 15.27 15.34 3.70
N ARG A 36 13.98 15.68 3.58
CA ARG A 36 12.99 15.63 4.68
C ARG A 36 12.01 14.45 4.64
N GLY A 37 12.13 13.53 3.67
CA GLY A 37 11.18 12.41 3.56
C GLY A 37 11.02 11.88 2.14
N ALA A 38 9.80 11.49 1.79
CA ALA A 38 9.46 11.07 0.44
C ALA A 38 8.07 11.59 0.07
N ARG A 39 7.85 11.84 -1.22
CA ARG A 39 6.57 12.27 -1.79
C ARG A 39 6.17 11.33 -2.92
N LEU A 40 4.87 11.19 -3.14
CA LEU A 40 4.35 10.47 -4.29
C LEU A 40 4.64 11.27 -5.57
N THR A 41 4.86 10.55 -6.66
CA THR A 41 4.75 11.10 -8.01
C THR A 41 3.27 11.12 -8.44
N ALA A 42 2.94 11.72 -9.58
CA ALA A 42 1.59 11.62 -10.15
C ALA A 42 1.15 10.15 -10.37
N ALA A 43 2.08 9.28 -10.81
CA ALA A 43 1.83 7.84 -10.93
C ALA A 43 1.60 7.20 -9.56
N GLY A 44 2.37 7.59 -8.54
CA GLY A 44 2.20 7.16 -7.16
C GLY A 44 0.85 7.56 -6.58
N GLU A 45 0.38 8.78 -6.83
CA GLU A 45 -0.93 9.26 -6.38
C GLU A 45 -2.07 8.48 -7.03
N LEU A 46 -2.00 8.27 -8.35
CA LEU A 46 -2.97 7.46 -9.09
C LEU A 46 -3.05 6.03 -8.54
N LEU A 47 -1.89 5.37 -8.39
CA LEU A 47 -1.83 3.99 -7.90
C LEU A 47 -2.33 3.89 -6.47
N ALA A 48 -1.94 4.81 -5.59
CA ALA A 48 -2.40 4.82 -4.20
C ALA A 48 -3.93 4.97 -4.11
N GLY A 49 -4.52 5.84 -4.93
CA GLY A 49 -5.97 6.00 -5.01
C GLY A 49 -6.69 4.73 -5.48
N ARG A 50 -6.13 4.03 -6.48
CA ARG A 50 -6.69 2.76 -6.97
C ARG A 50 -6.52 1.63 -5.96
N ALA A 51 -5.35 1.50 -5.37
CA ALA A 51 -5.06 0.50 -4.35
C ALA A 51 -5.99 0.65 -3.14
N ARG A 52 -6.28 1.88 -2.70
CA ARG A 52 -7.24 2.12 -1.61
C ARG A 52 -8.61 1.53 -1.94
N ARG A 53 -9.16 1.82 -3.12
CA ARG A 53 -10.48 1.31 -3.53
C ARG A 53 -10.53 -0.21 -3.59
N VAL A 54 -9.50 -0.84 -4.15
CA VAL A 54 -9.41 -2.31 -4.23
C VAL A 54 -9.36 -2.94 -2.83
N LEU A 55 -8.60 -2.34 -1.91
CA LEU A 55 -8.55 -2.82 -0.52
C LEU A 55 -9.90 -2.65 0.17
N ASP A 56 -10.56 -1.52 -0.01
CA ASP A 56 -11.89 -1.27 0.57
C ASP A 56 -12.92 -2.28 0.02
N GLU A 57 -12.90 -2.58 -1.29
CA GLU A 57 -13.75 -3.60 -1.91
C GLU A 57 -13.47 -5.01 -1.35
N LEU A 58 -12.20 -5.36 -1.16
CA LEU A 58 -11.82 -6.64 -0.55
C LEU A 58 -12.32 -6.74 0.90
N ASP A 59 -12.23 -5.67 1.68
CA ASP A 59 -12.73 -5.64 3.06
C ASP A 59 -14.26 -5.78 3.09
N GLN A 60 -14.98 -5.13 2.19
CA GLN A 60 -16.43 -5.33 2.04
C GLN A 60 -16.79 -6.77 1.70
N ALA A 61 -16.09 -7.37 0.75
CA ALA A 61 -16.28 -8.78 0.39
C ALA A 61 -16.02 -9.72 1.58
N ARG A 62 -14.98 -9.45 2.39
CA ARG A 62 -14.72 -10.21 3.63
C ARG A 62 -15.86 -10.09 4.63
N HIS A 63 -16.41 -8.89 4.80
CA HIS A 63 -17.55 -8.67 5.67
C HIS A 63 -18.81 -9.37 5.17
N GLU A 64 -19.09 -9.34 3.88
CA GLU A 64 -20.19 -10.07 3.25
C GLU A 64 -20.07 -11.58 3.45
N LEU A 65 -18.87 -12.13 3.21
CA LEU A 65 -18.59 -13.56 3.43
C LEU A 65 -18.75 -13.95 4.91
N ALA A 66 -18.28 -13.11 5.85
CA ALA A 66 -18.45 -13.37 7.28
C ALA A 66 -19.92 -13.40 7.70
N ARG A 67 -20.76 -12.52 7.12
CA ARG A 67 -22.22 -12.54 7.33
C ARG A 67 -22.87 -13.80 6.77
N LEU A 68 -22.46 -14.24 5.58
CA LEU A 68 -22.97 -15.47 4.96
C LEU A 68 -22.56 -16.73 5.74
N ALA A 69 -21.35 -16.76 6.30
CA ALA A 69 -20.82 -17.89 7.06
C ALA A 69 -21.46 -18.09 8.44
N GLY A 70 -22.41 -17.24 8.85
CA GLY A 70 -23.09 -17.37 10.14
C GLY A 70 -22.21 -17.10 11.35
N LEU A 71 -21.00 -16.53 11.17
CA LEU A 71 -20.08 -16.14 12.25
C LEU A 71 -20.53 -14.85 12.96
N SER A 72 -21.82 -14.55 12.89
CA SER A 72 -22.51 -13.47 13.60
C SER A 72 -23.59 -14.13 14.48
N GLY A 73 -23.13 -14.88 15.48
CA GLY A 73 -23.91 -15.45 16.58
C GLY A 73 -23.05 -15.43 17.83
#